data_AF-A0A0M8N2Y6-F1
#
_entry.id   AF-A0A0M8N2Y6-F1
#
_cell.length_a   1.000
_cell.length_b   1.000
_cell.length_c   1.000
_cell.angle_alpha   90.00
_cell.angle_beta   90.00
_cell.angle_gamma   90.00
#
_symmetry.space_group_name_H-M   'P 1'
#
loop_
_entity.id
_entity.type
_entity.pdbx_description
1 polymer ?
#
loop_
_entity_poly.entity_id
_entity_poly.type
_entity_poly.pdbx_seq_one_letter_code
_entity_poly.pdbx_strand_id
1 'polypeptide(L)'
;MQHVWAPFLYGALTHFFKYKDVLSYLEEKNDKIPMNRMTDAEGWVFFLLYRCVVPLILSQCSALYVLTTFLACELMVSYIAAFVFESNHVVDDVLYEMPPEDEKYMALDWAEHQIKTTQDYGHGST
;
A
#
# COMPACT_ATOMS: atom_id res chain seq x y z
N MET A 1 -16.37 18.79 -8.27
CA MET A 1 -15.21 18.60 -9.17
C MET A 1 -14.29 17.48 -8.70
N GLN A 2 -14.05 17.30 -7.40
CA GLN A 2 -13.23 16.19 -6.85
C GLN A 2 -13.70 14.78 -7.26
N HIS A 3 -15.01 14.49 -7.26
CA HIS A 3 -15.55 13.19 -7.65
C HIS A 3 -15.28 12.79 -9.12
N VAL A 4 -14.96 13.74 -10.00
CA VAL A 4 -14.63 13.45 -11.41
C VAL A 4 -13.17 13.01 -11.54
N TRP A 5 -12.26 13.63 -10.78
CA TRP A 5 -10.82 13.39 -10.87
C TRP A 5 -10.33 12.30 -9.90
N ALA A 6 -11.02 12.13 -8.78
CA ALA A 6 -10.65 11.16 -7.75
C ALA A 6 -10.47 9.73 -8.30
N PRO A 7 -11.36 9.18 -9.14
CA PRO A 7 -11.16 7.84 -9.66
C PRO A 7 -9.87 7.68 -10.48
N PHE A 8 -9.56 8.67 -11.32
CA PHE A 8 -8.35 8.64 -12.15
C PHE A 8 -7.07 8.77 -11.34
N LEU A 9 -7.06 9.70 -10.37
CA LEU A 9 -5.91 9.91 -9.49
C LEU A 9 -5.69 8.69 -8.58
N TYR A 10 -6.75 8.13 -8.02
CA TYR A 10 -6.68 6.93 -7.19
C TYR A 10 -6.28 5.70 -7.98
N GLY A 11 -6.77 5.52 -9.21
CA GLY A 11 -6.30 4.44 -10.10
C GLY A 11 -4.80 4.54 -10.46
N ALA A 12 -4.24 5.74 -10.45
CA ALA A 12 -2.82 5.98 -10.73
C ALA A 12 -1.92 5.98 -9.47
N LEU A 13 -2.48 5.88 -8.27
CA LEU A 13 -1.76 6.06 -7.01
C LEU A 13 -0.55 5.13 -6.86
N THR A 14 -0.72 3.82 -7.11
CA THR A 14 0.40 2.88 -6.94
C THR A 14 1.48 3.07 -8.00
N HIS A 15 1.13 3.56 -9.19
CA HIS A 15 2.11 3.88 -10.23
C HIS A 15 2.98 5.06 -9.80
N PHE A 16 2.39 6.06 -9.16
CA PHE A 16 3.14 7.18 -8.58
C PHE A 16 4.11 6.71 -7.49
N PHE A 17 3.69 5.82 -6.59
CA PHE A 17 4.58 5.28 -5.56
C PHE A 17 5.72 4.44 -6.16
N LYS A 18 5.43 3.54 -7.11
CA LYS A 18 6.47 2.77 -7.79
C LYS A 18 7.47 3.65 -8.53
N TYR A 19 7.00 4.73 -9.16
CA TYR A 19 7.88 5.71 -9.78
C TYR A 19 8.81 6.36 -8.76
N LYS A 20 8.28 6.77 -7.60
CA LYS A 20 9.09 7.29 -6.49
C LYS A 20 10.08 6.26 -5.96
N ASP A 21 9.68 5.00 -5.81
CA ASP A 21 10.57 3.95 -5.34
C ASP A 21 11.77 3.73 -6.29
N VAL A 22 11.54 3.80 -7.61
CA VAL A 22 12.62 3.75 -8.60
C VAL A 22 13.56 4.94 -8.44
N LEU A 23 13.03 6.15 -8.29
CA LEU A 23 13.85 7.34 -8.08
C LEU A 23 14.67 7.23 -6.78
N SER A 24 14.03 6.83 -5.68
CA SER A 24 14.70 6.67 -4.39
C SER A 24 15.75 5.56 -4.41
N TYR A 25 15.53 4.48 -5.17
CA TYR A 25 16.52 3.45 -5.40
C TYR A 25 17.72 3.99 -6.18
N LEU A 26 17.50 4.75 -7.26
CA LEU A 26 18.58 5.32 -8.07
C LEU A 26 19.35 6.43 -7.34
N GLU A 27 18.68 7.21 -6.51
CA GLU A 27 19.29 8.31 -5.76
C GLU A 27 19.87 7.88 -4.40
N GLU A 28 19.65 6.62 -3.98
CA GLU A 28 20.03 6.06 -2.67
C GLU A 28 19.56 6.94 -1.48
N LYS A 29 18.45 7.65 -1.68
CA LYS A 29 17.83 8.52 -0.67
C LYS A 29 16.33 8.58 -0.87
N ASN A 30 15.61 8.68 0.24
CA ASN A 30 14.21 9.03 0.25
C ASN A 30 14.07 10.43 0.83
N ASP A 31 13.93 11.41 -0.06
CA ASP A 31 13.92 12.84 0.29
C ASP A 31 15.17 13.24 1.12
N LYS A 32 15.01 13.46 2.43
CA LYS A 32 16.10 13.84 3.35
C LYS A 32 16.78 12.66 4.05
N ILE A 33 16.25 11.45 3.88
CA ILE A 33 16.70 10.26 4.61
C ILE A 33 17.60 9.44 3.68
N PRO A 34 18.89 9.24 4.02
CA PRO A 34 19.76 8.37 3.24
C PRO A 34 19.28 6.93 3.36
N MET A 35 19.30 6.20 2.24
CA MET A 35 18.94 4.79 2.19
C MET A 35 20.19 3.94 2.09
N ASN A 36 20.12 2.71 2.63
CA ASN A 36 21.19 1.75 2.41
C ASN A 36 21.19 1.34 0.94
N ARG A 37 22.38 1.23 0.35
CA ARG A 37 22.53 0.81 -1.05
C ARG A 37 22.01 -0.61 -1.22
N MET A 38 20.92 -0.75 -1.96
CA MET A 38 20.39 -2.05 -2.35
C MET A 38 21.26 -2.59 -3.50
N THR A 39 21.90 -3.73 -3.27
CA THR A 39 22.86 -4.32 -4.23
C THR A 39 22.15 -5.24 -5.23
N ASP A 40 20.95 -5.72 -4.89
CA ASP A 40 20.29 -6.80 -5.59
C ASP A 40 18.99 -6.34 -6.26
N ALA A 41 18.89 -6.59 -7.58
CA ALA A 41 17.69 -6.34 -8.37
C ALA A 41 16.69 -7.51 -8.33
N GLU A 42 16.94 -8.51 -7.48
CA GLU A 42 16.18 -9.78 -7.44
C GLU A 42 14.68 -9.57 -7.24
N GLY A 43 14.28 -8.62 -6.40
CA GLY A 43 12.87 -8.31 -6.17
C GLY A 43 12.16 -7.78 -7.42
N TRP A 44 12.83 -6.91 -8.18
CA TRP A 44 12.29 -6.36 -9.44
C TRP A 44 12.20 -7.43 -10.53
N VAL A 45 13.24 -8.25 -10.63
CA VAL A 45 13.28 -9.38 -11.56
C VAL A 45 12.17 -10.38 -11.21
N PHE A 46 12.04 -10.75 -9.95
CA PHE A 46 10.98 -11.64 -9.47
C PHE A 46 9.59 -11.05 -9.75
N PHE A 47 9.37 -9.76 -9.47
CA PHE A 47 8.10 -9.09 -9.73
C PHE A 47 7.69 -9.19 -11.19
N LEU A 48 8.58 -8.84 -12.12
CA LEU A 48 8.30 -8.88 -13.57
C LEU A 48 8.13 -10.31 -14.08
N LEU A 49 8.97 -11.25 -13.61
CA LEU A 49 8.85 -12.66 -13.99
C LEU A 49 7.49 -13.22 -13.56
N TYR A 50 7.12 -13.02 -12.29
CA TYR A 50 5.90 -13.59 -11.73
C TYR A 50 4.62 -12.95 -12.28
N ARG A 51 4.61 -11.62 -12.48
CA ARG A 51 3.40 -10.89 -12.93
C ARG A 51 3.20 -10.85 -14.44
N CYS A 52 4.26 -10.97 -15.24
CA CYS A 52 4.19 -10.83 -16.70
C CYS A 52 4.65 -12.09 -17.43
N VAL A 53 5.84 -12.61 -17.12
CA VAL A 53 6.47 -13.69 -17.90
C VAL A 53 5.82 -15.05 -17.63
N VAL A 54 5.57 -15.40 -16.37
CA VAL A 54 4.92 -16.66 -15.98
C VAL A 54 3.50 -16.75 -16.58
N PRO A 55 2.63 -15.72 -16.45
CA PRO A 55 1.31 -15.74 -17.11
C PRO A 55 1.41 -15.86 -18.62
N LEU A 56 2.38 -15.20 -19.26
CA LEU A 56 2.56 -15.27 -20.71
C LEU A 56 2.91 -16.69 -21.19
N ILE A 57 3.75 -17.41 -20.45
CA ILE A 57 4.17 -18.76 -20.80
C ILE A 57 3.08 -19.79 -20.49
N LEU A 58 2.44 -19.69 -19.32
CA LEU A 58 1.51 -20.72 -18.83
C LEU A 58 0.08 -20.57 -19.37
N SER A 59 -0.40 -19.35 -19.63
CA SER A 59 -1.80 -19.13 -20.01
C SER A 59 -2.10 -19.39 -21.49
N GLN A 60 -1.07 -19.46 -22.34
CA GLN A 60 -1.20 -19.50 -23.81
C GLN A 60 -2.00 -18.31 -24.40
N CYS A 61 -2.27 -17.27 -23.60
CA CYS A 61 -2.94 -16.07 -24.05
C CYS A 61 -1.99 -15.16 -24.83
N SER A 62 -2.56 -14.26 -25.62
CA SER A 62 -1.76 -13.24 -26.31
C SER A 62 -1.08 -12.30 -25.31
N ALA A 63 0.09 -11.77 -25.67
CA ALA A 63 0.79 -10.80 -24.85
C ALA A 63 -0.07 -9.56 -24.52
N LEU A 64 -0.92 -9.15 -25.47
CA LEU A 64 -1.88 -8.07 -25.25
C LEU A 64 -2.88 -8.41 -24.15
N TYR A 65 -3.43 -9.64 -24.15
CA TYR A 65 -4.36 -10.07 -23.11
C TYR A 65 -3.70 -10.03 -21.72
N VAL A 66 -2.52 -10.64 -21.58
CA VAL A 66 -1.76 -10.64 -20.32
C VAL A 66 -1.45 -9.21 -19.85
N LEU A 67 -1.03 -8.33 -20.75
CA LEU A 67 -0.76 -6.92 -20.43
C LEU A 67 -2.02 -6.19 -19.97
N THR A 68 -3.15 -6.37 -20.67
CA THR A 68 -4.42 -5.73 -20.27
C THR A 68 -4.92 -6.22 -18.92
N THR A 69 -4.80 -7.52 -18.64
CA THR A 69 -5.14 -8.09 -17.33
C THR A 69 -4.22 -7.57 -16.24
N PHE A 70 -2.92 -7.48 -16.50
CA PHE A 70 -1.96 -6.89 -15.56
C PHE A 70 -2.33 -5.45 -15.22
N LEU A 71 -2.60 -4.62 -16.23
CA LEU A 71 -3.01 -3.22 -16.04
C LEU A 71 -4.33 -3.11 -15.28
N ALA A 72 -5.31 -3.98 -15.56
CA ALA A 72 -6.58 -4.00 -14.83
C ALA A 72 -6.38 -4.36 -13.34
N CYS A 73 -5.54 -5.36 -13.05
CA CYS A 73 -5.17 -5.72 -11.68
C CYS A 73 -4.45 -4.56 -10.97
N GLU A 74 -3.54 -3.88 -11.65
CA GLU A 74 -2.82 -2.72 -11.11
C GLU A 74 -3.75 -1.56 -10.77
N LEU A 75 -4.71 -1.24 -11.64
CA LEU A 75 -5.76 -0.26 -11.35
C LEU A 75 -6.56 -0.65 -10.11
N MET A 76 -6.96 -1.91 -9.98
CA MET A 76 -7.71 -2.40 -8.81
C MET A 76 -6.89 -2.29 -7.52
N VAL A 77 -5.61 -2.66 -7.56
CA VAL A 77 -4.70 -2.50 -6.40
C VAL A 77 -4.57 -1.02 -6.02
N SER A 78 -4.46 -0.11 -6.99
CA SER A 78 -4.43 1.32 -6.69
C SER A 78 -5.71 1.83 -6.03
N TYR A 79 -6.88 1.37 -6.47
CA TYR A 79 -8.14 1.73 -5.84
C TYR A 79 -8.24 1.22 -4.41
N ILE A 80 -7.85 -0.04 -4.16
CA ILE A 80 -7.82 -0.60 -2.81
C ILE A 80 -6.85 0.19 -1.93
N ALA A 81 -5.65 0.49 -2.44
CA ALA A 81 -4.66 1.28 -1.71
C ALA A 81 -5.20 2.68 -1.37
N ALA A 82 -5.80 3.38 -2.33
CA ALA A 82 -6.39 4.70 -2.11
C ALA A 82 -7.52 4.65 -1.07
N PHE A 83 -8.41 3.66 -1.16
CA PHE A 83 -9.49 3.49 -0.18
C PHE A 83 -8.96 3.28 1.24
N VAL A 84 -7.92 2.44 1.40
CA VAL A 84 -7.29 2.20 2.71
C VAL A 84 -6.61 3.47 3.23
N PHE A 85 -5.87 4.20 2.39
CA PHE A 85 -5.20 5.44 2.82
C PHE A 85 -6.19 6.53 3.23
N GLU A 86 -7.26 6.73 2.47
CA GLU A 86 -8.29 7.73 2.76
C GLU A 86 -9.05 7.39 4.06
N SER A 87 -9.30 6.11 4.34
CA SER A 87 -9.96 5.69 5.59
C SER A 87 -9.23 6.17 6.84
N ASN A 88 -7.90 6.33 6.79
CA ASN A 88 -7.12 6.77 7.95
C ASN A 88 -7.02 8.29 8.07
N HIS A 89 -7.30 9.04 6.99
CA HIS A 89 -7.28 10.51 7.02
C HIS A 89 -8.61 11.11 7.49
N VAL A 90 -9.65 10.28 7.62
CA VAL A 90 -11.00 10.68 8.08
C VAL A 90 -11.23 10.33 9.55
N VAL A 91 -10.31 9.59 10.18
CA VAL A 91 -10.36 9.29 11.62
C VAL A 91 -9.53 10.33 12.35
N ASP A 92 -10.15 11.04 13.29
CA ASP A 92 -9.54 12.19 13.98
C ASP A 92 -8.52 11.75 15.05
N ASP A 93 -8.88 10.81 15.94
CA ASP A 93 -8.00 10.31 17.01
C ASP A 93 -8.34 8.85 17.34
N VAL A 94 -7.32 8.05 17.59
CA VAL A 94 -7.46 6.68 18.12
C VAL A 94 -7.36 6.69 19.64
N LEU A 95 -8.40 6.17 20.30
CA LEU A 95 -8.40 5.95 21.74
C LEU A 95 -7.67 4.65 22.07
N TYR A 96 -6.55 4.74 22.76
CA TYR A 96 -5.86 3.59 23.35
C TYR A 96 -6.56 3.20 24.65
N GLU A 97 -7.46 2.23 24.58
CA GLU A 97 -8.10 1.69 25.78
C GLU A 97 -7.04 1.01 26.67
N MET A 98 -7.06 1.34 27.96
CA MET A 98 -6.21 0.72 28.98
C MET A 98 -7.03 -0.36 29.71
N PRO A 99 -6.38 -1.41 30.23
CA PRO A 99 -7.08 -2.37 31.08
C PRO A 99 -7.64 -1.64 32.32
N PRO A 100 -8.84 -2.00 32.80
CA PRO A 100 -9.38 -1.48 34.06
C PRO A 100 -8.38 -1.67 35.21
N GLU A 101 -8.27 -0.72 36.14
CA GLU A 101 -7.28 -0.77 37.24
C GLU A 101 -7.34 -2.07 38.05
N ASP A 102 -8.52 -2.70 38.10
CA ASP A 102 -8.79 -3.90 38.89
C ASP A 102 -8.77 -5.21 38.09
N GLU A 103 -8.55 -5.15 36.77
CA GLU A 103 -8.62 -6.30 35.86
C GLU A 103 -7.28 -6.59 35.17
N LYS A 104 -6.99 -7.87 34.96
CA LYS A 104 -5.77 -8.33 34.24
C LYS A 104 -5.97 -8.49 32.74
N TYR A 105 -7.14 -8.10 32.22
CA TYR A 105 -7.58 -8.39 30.87
C TYR A 105 -8.14 -7.13 30.24
N MET A 106 -8.01 -7.02 28.92
CA MET A 106 -8.68 -5.98 28.15
C MET A 106 -10.17 -6.29 28.07
N ALA A 107 -11.02 -5.27 28.21
CA ALA A 107 -12.47 -5.43 28.03
C ALA A 107 -12.86 -5.72 26.56
N LEU A 108 -12.01 -5.29 25.62
CA LEU A 108 -12.20 -5.52 24.18
C LEU A 108 -11.71 -6.90 23.75
N ASP A 109 -12.41 -7.48 22.79
CA ASP A 109 -11.85 -8.60 22.02
C ASP A 109 -10.61 -8.16 21.23
N TRP A 110 -9.72 -9.11 20.96
CA TRP A 110 -8.47 -8.86 20.25
C TRP A 110 -8.71 -8.19 18.89
N ALA A 111 -9.70 -8.66 18.12
CA ALA A 111 -9.96 -8.11 16.79
C ALA A 111 -10.47 -6.67 16.86
N GLU A 112 -11.32 -6.36 17.84
CA GLU A 112 -11.83 -5.01 18.07
C GLU A 112 -10.71 -4.07 18.50
N HIS A 113 -9.83 -4.53 19.39
CA HIS A 113 -8.67 -3.77 19.83
C HIS A 113 -7.70 -3.46 18.68
N GLN A 114 -7.45 -4.43 17.78
CA GLN A 114 -6.63 -4.18 16.58
C GLN A 114 -7.25 -3.10 15.70
N ILE A 115 -8.55 -3.24 15.37
CA ILE A 115 -9.23 -2.26 14.51
C ILE A 115 -9.20 -0.86 15.13
N LYS A 116 -9.46 -0.73 16.44
CA LYS A 116 -9.43 0.58 17.13
C LYS A 116 -8.02 1.17 17.13
N THR A 117 -6.98 0.40 17.43
CA THR A 117 -5.61 0.92 17.57
C THR A 117 -4.87 1.20 16.26
N THR A 118 -5.32 0.66 15.12
CA THR A 118 -4.60 0.80 13.83
C THR A 118 -5.24 1.79 12.85
N GLN A 119 -6.20 2.58 13.28
CA GLN A 119 -6.92 3.54 12.42
C GLN A 119 -6.22 4.89 12.24
N ASP A 120 -5.27 5.23 13.12
CA ASP A 120 -4.56 6.51 13.12
C ASP A 120 -3.07 6.31 12.83
N TYR A 121 -2.54 7.15 11.94
CA TYR A 121 -1.12 7.27 11.60
C TYR A 121 -0.56 8.66 12.00
N GLY A 122 -1.30 9.39 12.82
CA GLY A 122 -1.00 10.71 13.34
C GLY A 122 0.22 10.71 14.26
N HIS A 123 1.14 11.64 13.99
CA HIS A 123 2.39 11.79 14.75
C HIS A 123 2.16 12.87 15.81
N GLY A 124 1.51 12.48 16.92
CA GLY A 124 1.11 13.43 17.97
C GLY A 124 0.84 12.85 19.36
N SER A 125 1.12 11.56 19.62
CA SER A 125 1.09 11.01 20.99
C SER A 125 2.21 11.62 21.84
N THR A 126 1.90 12.72 22.54
CA THR A 126 2.65 13.24 23.70
C THR A 126 1.93 12.91 24.99
#